data_AF-A0A6N1VKV0-F1
#
_entry.id   AF-A0A6N1VKV0-F1
#
_cell.length_a   1.000
_cell.length_b   1.000
_cell.length_c   1.000
_cell.angle_alpha   90.00
_cell.angle_beta   90.00
_cell.angle_gamma   90.00
#
_symmetry.space_group_name_H-M   'P 1'
#
loop_
_entity.id
_entity.type
_entity.pdbx_description
1 polymer ?
#
loop_
_entity_poly.entity_id
_entity_poly.type
_entity_poly.pdbx_seq_one_letter_code
_entity_poly.pdbx_strand_id
1 'polypeptide(L)'
;MADGSEVIHREIVYRIVPLDECLGLAESLALAGKRWHSHVLSPGCDFNPRPDRYALVIEDDTDDVTYLAYSHGFPEVDKELVKMLHGDDILDASATSGGDNPEVAASTLLPRLREIDAAGANWHHHMHFPDCTFNPHPGKWSISVEDGAGNAFSEVYDDEPVDVLREVEVIYFRRLDEKNAAG
;
A
#
# COMPACT_ATOMS: atom_id res chain seq x y z
N MET A 1 -18.22 -22.16 3.09
CA MET A 1 -19.08 -20.96 3.01
C MET A 1 -18.84 -20.21 4.29
N ALA A 2 -17.79 -19.38 4.34
CA ALA A 2 -17.47 -18.63 5.55
C ALA A 2 -18.55 -17.56 5.75
N ASP A 3 -19.26 -17.66 6.87
CA ASP A 3 -19.92 -16.55 7.55
C ASP A 3 -18.83 -15.49 7.80
N GLY A 4 -18.64 -14.60 6.83
CA GLY A 4 -17.60 -13.60 6.86
C GLY A 4 -18.09 -12.45 7.72
N SER A 5 -17.54 -12.32 8.92
CA SER A 5 -17.76 -11.13 9.74
C SER A 5 -17.37 -9.89 8.95
N GLU A 6 -18.23 -8.87 8.95
CA GLU A 6 -17.92 -7.55 8.39
C GLU A 6 -17.46 -6.61 9.51
N VAL A 7 -16.63 -5.64 9.16
CA VAL A 7 -16.32 -4.50 10.03
C VAL A 7 -16.49 -3.20 9.23
N ILE A 8 -17.05 -2.18 9.88
CA ILE A 8 -17.24 -0.86 9.27
C ILE A 8 -16.25 0.11 9.91
N HIS A 9 -15.49 0.83 9.09
CA HIS A 9 -14.58 1.88 9.54
C HIS A 9 -14.51 2.99 8.50
N ARG A 10 -14.69 4.24 8.92
CA ARG A 10 -14.72 5.43 8.04
C ARG A 10 -15.59 5.26 6.79
N GLU A 11 -16.79 4.70 6.99
CA GLU A 11 -17.79 4.45 5.94
C GLU A 11 -17.44 3.30 4.97
N ILE A 12 -16.31 2.62 5.18
CA ILE A 12 -15.87 1.47 4.40
C ILE A 12 -16.33 0.19 5.08
N VAL A 13 -16.92 -0.71 4.30
CA VAL A 13 -17.33 -2.04 4.76
C VAL A 13 -16.26 -3.04 4.36
N TYR A 14 -15.57 -3.60 5.34
CA TYR A 14 -14.56 -4.62 5.13
C TYR A 14 -15.13 -6.00 5.38
N ARG A 15 -14.90 -6.92 4.44
CA ARG A 15 -15.16 -8.34 4.61
C ARG A 15 -13.92 -9.03 5.18
N ILE A 16 -14.03 -9.58 6.39
CA ILE A 16 -12.89 -10.24 7.02
C ILE A 16 -12.59 -11.57 6.33
N VAL A 17 -11.31 -11.79 6.02
CA VAL A 17 -10.75 -13.04 5.51
C VAL A 17 -9.52 -13.46 6.32
N PRO A 18 -9.18 -14.76 6.36
CA PRO A 18 -7.91 -15.23 6.90
C PRO A 18 -6.73 -14.69 6.08
N LEU A 19 -5.62 -14.35 6.75
CA LEU A 19 -4.43 -13.81 6.09
C LEU A 19 -3.80 -14.80 5.10
N ASP A 20 -3.85 -16.09 5.39
CA ASP A 20 -3.34 -17.17 4.54
C ASP A 20 -4.20 -17.42 3.29
N GLU A 21 -5.39 -16.82 3.21
CA GLU A 21 -6.24 -16.86 2.00
C GLU A 21 -5.97 -15.69 1.05
N CYS A 22 -5.26 -14.64 1.47
CA CYS A 22 -5.12 -13.41 0.69
C CYS A 22 -4.39 -13.58 -0.65
N LEU A 23 -3.30 -14.34 -0.70
CA LEU A 23 -2.59 -14.59 -1.96
C LEU A 23 -3.48 -15.32 -2.97
N GLY A 24 -4.13 -16.40 -2.53
CA GLY A 24 -5.04 -17.17 -3.38
C GLY A 24 -6.25 -16.35 -3.85
N LEU A 25 -6.75 -15.44 -3.02
CA LEU A 25 -7.77 -14.48 -3.40
C LEU A 25 -7.27 -13.57 -4.54
N ALA A 26 -6.14 -12.89 -4.35
CA ALA A 26 -5.55 -12.02 -5.37
C ALA A 26 -5.25 -12.75 -6.69
N GLU A 27 -4.65 -13.94 -6.62
CA GLU A 27 -4.42 -14.80 -7.79
C GLU A 27 -5.72 -15.14 -8.52
N SER A 28 -6.80 -15.42 -7.79
CA SER A 28 -8.10 -15.73 -8.38
C SER A 28 -8.73 -14.52 -9.08
N LEU A 29 -8.59 -13.31 -8.51
CA LEU A 29 -9.05 -12.06 -9.11
C LEU A 29 -8.26 -11.77 -10.39
N ALA A 30 -6.94 -11.90 -10.33
CA ALA A 30 -6.05 -11.73 -11.47
C ALA A 30 -6.36 -12.72 -12.60
N LEU A 31 -6.52 -14.02 -12.28
CA LEU A 31 -6.86 -15.06 -13.27
C LEU A 31 -8.23 -14.84 -13.92
N ALA A 32 -9.17 -14.26 -13.17
CA ALA A 32 -10.49 -13.88 -13.68
C ALA A 32 -10.48 -12.58 -14.50
N GLY A 33 -9.34 -11.89 -14.61
CA GLY A 33 -9.22 -10.61 -15.31
C GLY A 33 -9.96 -9.46 -14.62
N LYS A 34 -10.19 -9.56 -13.30
CA LYS A 34 -10.81 -8.50 -12.51
C LYS A 34 -9.82 -7.37 -12.26
N ARG A 35 -10.35 -6.14 -12.13
CA ARG A 35 -9.62 -5.04 -11.51
C ARG A 35 -9.54 -5.30 -10.01
N TRP A 36 -8.32 -5.26 -9.47
CA TRP A 36 -8.05 -5.43 -8.06
C TRP A 36 -6.75 -4.74 -7.70
N HIS A 37 -6.58 -4.45 -6.42
CA HIS A 37 -5.32 -3.99 -5.85
C HIS A 37 -5.26 -4.30 -4.35
N SER A 38 -4.13 -3.99 -3.70
CA SER A 38 -3.93 -4.28 -2.28
C SER A 38 -3.26 -3.15 -1.52
N HIS A 39 -3.46 -3.13 -0.20
CA HIS A 39 -2.81 -2.19 0.71
C HIS A 39 -2.38 -2.89 1.98
N VAL A 40 -1.25 -2.47 2.56
CA VAL A 40 -0.94 -2.78 3.96
C VAL A 40 -1.27 -1.58 4.82
N LEU A 41 -2.17 -1.79 5.78
CA LEU A 41 -2.52 -0.80 6.78
C LEU A 41 -1.66 -1.04 8.02
N SER A 42 -0.74 -0.12 8.30
CA SER A 42 0.12 -0.16 9.49
C SER A 42 -0.68 0.09 10.78
N PRO A 43 -0.14 -0.27 11.97
CA PRO A 43 -0.69 0.20 13.24
C PRO A 43 -0.71 1.73 13.29
N GLY A 44 -1.87 2.30 13.61
CA GLY A 44 -2.10 3.75 13.62
C GLY A 44 -2.48 4.35 12.26
N CYS A 45 -2.52 3.56 11.18
CA CYS A 45 -3.04 4.00 9.90
C CYS A 45 -4.50 4.42 10.01
N ASP A 46 -4.80 5.53 9.34
CA ASP A 46 -6.10 6.18 9.36
C ASP A 46 -7.24 5.32 8.77
N PHE A 47 -6.92 4.40 7.85
CA PHE A 47 -7.87 3.45 7.26
C PHE A 47 -7.95 2.11 8.01
N ASN A 48 -7.13 1.92 9.05
CA ASN A 48 -7.07 0.65 9.77
C ASN A 48 -8.12 0.58 10.89
N PRO A 49 -9.08 -0.37 10.86
CA PRO A 49 -10.02 -0.56 11.95
C PRO A 49 -9.38 -1.08 13.25
N ARG A 50 -8.12 -1.55 13.20
CA ARG A 50 -7.35 -2.02 14.36
C ARG A 50 -6.06 -1.22 14.54
N PRO A 51 -6.04 -0.20 15.42
CA PRO A 51 -4.87 0.66 15.57
C PRO A 51 -3.64 -0.04 16.17
N ASP A 52 -3.81 -1.23 16.77
CA ASP A 52 -2.75 -2.00 17.44
C ASP A 52 -2.09 -3.07 16.56
N ARG A 53 -2.53 -3.24 15.29
CA ARG A 53 -2.12 -4.35 14.43
C ARG A 53 -1.95 -3.90 12.99
N TYR A 54 -1.18 -4.68 12.24
CA TYR A 54 -1.18 -4.56 10.78
C TYR A 54 -2.47 -5.17 10.23
N ALA A 55 -2.89 -4.69 9.06
CA ALA A 55 -3.88 -5.36 8.24
C ALA A 55 -3.44 -5.37 6.78
N LEU A 56 -3.85 -6.39 6.05
CA LEU A 56 -3.76 -6.48 4.60
C LEU A 56 -5.15 -6.29 4.02
N VAL A 57 -5.28 -5.41 3.05
CA VAL A 57 -6.49 -5.16 2.29
C VAL A 57 -6.31 -5.67 0.88
N ILE A 58 -7.34 -6.30 0.34
CA ILE A 58 -7.49 -6.55 -1.11
C ILE A 58 -8.80 -5.92 -1.53
N GLU A 59 -8.77 -5.05 -2.53
CA GLU A 59 -9.95 -4.44 -3.13
C GLU A 59 -10.25 -5.17 -4.44
N ASP A 60 -11.46 -5.73 -4.57
CA ASP A 60 -12.03 -6.18 -5.84
C ASP A 60 -12.85 -5.02 -6.43
N ASP A 61 -12.18 -4.19 -7.22
CA ASP A 61 -12.77 -3.00 -7.86
C ASP A 61 -13.81 -3.35 -8.94
N THR A 62 -13.94 -4.64 -9.29
CA THR A 62 -14.93 -5.11 -10.26
C THR A 62 -16.28 -5.33 -9.61
N ASP A 63 -16.27 -5.96 -8.43
CA ASP A 63 -17.47 -6.31 -7.67
C ASP A 63 -17.73 -5.39 -6.47
N ASP A 64 -16.90 -4.37 -6.25
CA ASP A 64 -17.00 -3.40 -5.14
C ASP A 64 -16.93 -4.10 -3.78
N VAL A 65 -15.90 -4.92 -3.58
CA VAL A 65 -15.67 -5.67 -2.34
C VAL A 65 -14.28 -5.39 -1.77
N THR A 66 -14.24 -4.85 -0.55
CA THR A 66 -12.99 -4.65 0.20
C THR A 66 -12.79 -5.77 1.22
N TYR A 67 -11.77 -6.60 1.01
CA TYR A 67 -11.38 -7.67 1.92
C TYR A 67 -10.34 -7.18 2.92
N LEU A 68 -10.36 -7.71 4.15
CA LEU A 68 -9.41 -7.34 5.21
C LEU A 68 -8.93 -8.56 5.99
N ALA A 69 -7.62 -8.70 6.14
CA ALA A 69 -6.99 -9.68 6.99
C ALA A 69 -6.08 -9.00 8.03
N TYR A 70 -6.21 -9.37 9.30
CA TYR A 70 -5.34 -8.84 10.34
C TYR A 70 -4.03 -9.63 10.47
N SER A 71 -2.96 -8.93 10.82
CA SER A 71 -1.64 -9.51 11.09
C SER A 71 -0.99 -8.90 12.34
N HIS A 72 -0.21 -9.71 13.07
CA HIS A 72 0.55 -9.24 14.23
C HIS A 72 1.80 -8.44 13.85
N GLY A 73 2.41 -8.75 12.70
CA GLY A 73 3.53 -8.02 12.12
C GLY A 73 3.23 -7.63 10.68
N PHE A 74 4.23 -7.09 9.98
CA PHE A 74 4.08 -6.82 8.56
C PHE A 74 3.67 -8.10 7.80
N PRO A 75 2.60 -8.07 6.98
CA PRO A 75 2.15 -9.24 6.24
C PRO A 75 3.08 -9.49 5.04
N GLU A 76 4.08 -10.37 5.18
CA GLU A 76 5.09 -10.62 4.14
C GLU A 76 4.52 -10.98 2.76
N VAL A 77 3.31 -11.56 2.71
CA VAL A 77 2.56 -11.83 1.46
C VAL A 77 2.35 -10.57 0.61
N ASP A 78 2.33 -9.39 1.21
CA ASP A 78 2.23 -8.12 0.49
C ASP A 78 3.35 -7.93 -0.53
N LYS A 79 4.57 -8.40 -0.24
CA LYS A 79 5.70 -8.36 -1.19
C LYS A 79 5.43 -9.16 -2.45
N GLU A 80 4.59 -10.18 -2.39
CA GLU A 80 4.15 -10.95 -3.56
C GLU A 80 3.04 -10.19 -4.31
N LEU A 81 2.08 -9.60 -3.59
CA LEU A 81 0.98 -8.85 -4.18
C LEU A 81 1.45 -7.59 -4.93
N VAL A 82 2.37 -6.81 -4.35
CA VAL A 82 2.91 -5.62 -5.03
C VAL A 82 3.66 -5.98 -6.32
N LYS A 83 4.33 -7.14 -6.35
CA LYS A 83 4.98 -7.62 -7.59
C LYS A 83 3.98 -8.09 -8.63
N MET A 84 2.89 -8.73 -8.20
CA MET A 84 1.79 -9.08 -9.11
C MET A 84 1.15 -7.84 -9.75
N LEU A 85 1.05 -6.73 -9.00
CA LEU A 85 0.44 -5.49 -9.47
C LEU A 85 1.38 -4.66 -10.34
N HIS A 86 2.62 -4.50 -9.93
CA HIS A 86 3.54 -3.48 -10.47
C HIS A 86 4.77 -4.05 -11.17
N GLY A 87 4.97 -5.37 -11.15
CA GLY A 87 6.12 -6.06 -11.72
C GLY A 87 7.20 -6.43 -10.68
N ASP A 88 8.06 -7.38 -11.06
CA ASP A 88 9.06 -7.98 -10.17
C ASP A 88 10.13 -7.00 -9.66
N ASP A 89 10.37 -5.93 -10.40
CA ASP A 89 11.40 -4.92 -10.14
C ASP A 89 10.94 -3.81 -9.19
N ILE A 90 9.67 -3.81 -8.74
CA ILE A 90 9.12 -2.77 -7.86
C ILE A 90 9.83 -2.69 -6.49
N LEU A 91 10.44 -3.80 -6.05
CA LEU A 91 11.21 -3.88 -4.80
C LEU A 91 12.73 -3.93 -5.03
N ASP A 92 13.19 -3.81 -6.28
CA ASP A 92 14.61 -3.90 -6.61
C ASP A 92 15.29 -2.53 -6.43
N ALA A 93 16.08 -2.40 -5.35
CA ALA A 93 16.86 -1.21 -5.09
C ALA A 93 17.86 -0.86 -6.22
N SER A 94 18.32 -1.86 -6.99
CA SER A 94 19.23 -1.63 -8.13
C SER A 94 18.52 -1.08 -9.36
N ALA A 95 17.19 -1.21 -9.42
CA ALA A 95 16.33 -0.62 -10.44
C ALA A 95 15.85 0.80 -10.08
N THR A 96 16.27 1.35 -8.94
CA THR A 96 16.02 2.75 -8.59
C THR A 96 16.77 3.67 -9.55
N SER A 97 16.12 4.77 -9.92
CA SER A 97 16.68 5.72 -10.90
C SER A 97 17.49 6.82 -10.23
N GLY A 98 17.40 6.98 -8.91
CA GLY A 98 18.16 7.99 -8.17
C GLY A 98 17.87 9.43 -8.61
N GLY A 99 16.77 9.67 -9.32
CA GLY A 99 16.42 10.96 -9.90
C GLY A 99 16.92 11.19 -11.34
N ASP A 100 17.55 10.21 -11.99
CA ASP A 100 17.88 10.30 -13.42
C ASP A 100 16.63 10.14 -14.30
N ASN A 101 15.56 9.52 -13.77
CA ASN A 101 14.27 9.46 -14.43
C ASN A 101 13.52 10.80 -14.30
N PRO A 102 13.02 11.40 -15.40
CA PRO A 102 12.30 12.67 -15.35
C PRO A 102 11.08 12.69 -14.42
N GLU A 103 10.35 11.57 -14.31
CA GLU A 103 9.19 11.46 -13.42
C GLU A 103 9.63 11.52 -11.95
N VAL A 104 10.66 10.75 -11.59
CA VAL A 104 11.27 10.74 -10.26
C VAL A 104 11.87 12.11 -9.92
N ALA A 105 12.51 12.77 -10.88
CA ALA A 105 13.07 14.10 -10.72
C ALA A 105 11.99 15.19 -10.52
N ALA A 106 10.81 14.99 -11.14
CA ALA A 106 9.69 15.91 -11.04
C ALA A 106 8.82 15.69 -9.80
N SER A 107 8.93 14.53 -9.14
CA SER A 107 8.13 14.19 -7.95
C SER A 107 8.34 15.22 -6.83
N THR A 108 7.22 15.76 -6.37
CA THR A 108 7.13 16.63 -5.19
C THR A 108 7.01 15.84 -3.88
N LEU A 109 6.60 14.58 -3.95
CA LEU A 109 6.48 13.66 -2.81
C LEU A 109 7.84 13.17 -2.30
N LEU A 110 8.73 12.75 -3.20
CA LEU A 110 9.99 12.09 -2.82
C LEU A 110 10.93 12.95 -1.95
N PRO A 111 11.13 14.26 -2.20
CA PRO A 111 11.94 15.09 -1.32
C PRO A 111 11.41 15.10 0.12
N ARG A 112 10.10 15.29 0.29
CA ARG A 112 9.46 15.31 1.61
C ARG A 112 9.49 13.94 2.29
N LEU A 113 9.29 12.86 1.53
CA LEU A 113 9.43 11.50 2.03
C LEU A 113 10.84 11.24 2.58
N ARG A 114 11.87 11.61 1.83
CA ARG A 114 13.27 11.44 2.24
C ARG A 114 13.59 12.25 3.49
N GLU A 115 13.02 13.44 3.64
CA GLU A 115 13.17 14.27 4.85
C GLU A 115 12.58 13.58 6.10
N ILE A 116 11.33 13.11 6.03
CA ILE A 116 10.70 12.46 7.19
C ILE A 116 11.32 11.10 7.49
N ASP A 117 11.80 10.40 6.47
CA ASP A 117 12.49 9.13 6.65
C ASP A 117 13.84 9.33 7.35
N ALA A 118 14.64 10.31 6.90
CA ALA A 118 15.90 10.68 7.54
C ALA A 118 15.72 11.18 8.98
N ALA A 119 14.56 11.77 9.30
CA ALA A 119 14.21 12.18 10.66
C ALA A 119 13.76 10.99 11.55
N GLY A 120 13.63 9.79 11.01
CA GLY A 120 13.18 8.61 11.75
C GLY A 120 11.68 8.62 12.07
N ALA A 121 10.85 9.38 11.34
CA ALA A 121 9.40 9.43 11.54
C ALA A 121 8.73 8.08 11.25
N ASN A 122 7.72 7.64 12.00
CA ASN A 122 7.04 6.36 11.76
C ASN A 122 5.98 6.49 10.65
N TRP A 123 6.44 6.70 9.42
CA TRP A 123 5.59 6.90 8.26
C TRP A 123 5.20 5.58 7.58
N HIS A 124 4.13 5.62 6.80
CA HIS A 124 3.73 4.60 5.81
C HIS A 124 3.09 5.29 4.60
N HIS A 125 2.99 4.58 3.49
CA HIS A 125 2.36 5.08 2.27
C HIS A 125 1.14 4.24 1.87
N HIS A 126 0.35 4.80 0.97
CA HIS A 126 -0.70 4.11 0.23
C HIS A 126 -0.54 4.45 -1.24
N MET A 127 -0.53 3.44 -2.09
CA MET A 127 -0.63 3.60 -3.53
C MET A 127 -2.09 3.46 -3.93
N HIS A 128 -2.67 4.55 -4.43
CA HIS A 128 -4.08 4.60 -4.78
C HIS A 128 -4.27 4.39 -6.28
N PHE A 129 -4.99 3.32 -6.61
CA PHE A 129 -5.55 3.12 -7.93
C PHE A 129 -6.70 4.12 -8.18
N PRO A 130 -7.06 4.42 -9.44
CA PRO A 130 -8.14 5.36 -9.74
C PRO A 130 -9.49 5.01 -9.09
N ASP A 131 -9.76 3.71 -8.94
CA ASP A 131 -10.99 3.15 -8.33
C ASP A 131 -10.84 2.82 -6.83
N CYS A 132 -9.66 3.07 -6.24
CA CYS A 132 -9.37 2.74 -4.84
C CYS A 132 -10.31 3.45 -3.86
N THR A 133 -10.88 2.69 -2.91
CA THR A 133 -11.79 3.19 -1.89
C THR A 133 -11.13 4.20 -0.95
N PHE A 134 -9.81 4.09 -0.75
CA PHE A 134 -9.03 5.01 0.10
C PHE A 134 -8.59 6.28 -0.64
N ASN A 135 -8.80 6.36 -1.95
CA ASN A 135 -8.21 7.40 -2.78
C ASN A 135 -8.83 8.78 -2.49
N PRO A 136 -8.06 9.76 -2.00
CA PRO A 136 -8.57 11.11 -1.80
C PRO A 136 -8.81 11.86 -3.12
N HIS A 137 -8.36 11.31 -4.26
CA HIS A 137 -8.48 11.86 -5.60
C HIS A 137 -9.14 10.84 -6.57
N PRO A 138 -10.46 10.60 -6.46
CA PRO A 138 -11.14 9.59 -7.28
C PRO A 138 -10.91 9.77 -8.79
N GLY A 139 -10.63 8.67 -9.48
CA GLY A 139 -10.34 8.65 -10.92
C GLY A 139 -8.92 9.04 -11.30
N LYS A 140 -8.02 9.21 -10.33
CA LYS A 140 -6.58 9.47 -10.56
C LYS A 140 -5.71 8.49 -9.80
N TRP A 141 -4.52 8.25 -10.34
CA TRP A 141 -3.48 7.60 -9.56
C TRP A 141 -2.96 8.57 -8.52
N SER A 142 -2.71 8.13 -7.29
CA SER A 142 -2.04 8.96 -6.30
C SER A 142 -1.22 8.14 -5.33
N ILE A 143 -0.13 8.72 -4.81
CA ILE A 143 0.60 8.15 -3.68
C ILE A 143 0.37 9.09 -2.50
N SER A 144 -0.13 8.57 -1.38
CA SER A 144 -0.24 9.32 -0.14
C SER A 144 0.71 8.77 0.92
N VAL A 145 1.23 9.64 1.76
CA VAL A 145 2.10 9.30 2.89
C VAL A 145 1.50 9.90 4.16
N GLU A 146 1.30 9.05 5.17
CA GLU A 146 1.00 9.47 6.54
C GLU A 146 2.33 9.58 7.31
N ASP A 147 2.60 10.73 7.92
CA ASP A 147 3.93 11.04 8.50
C ASP A 147 4.16 10.48 9.91
N GLY A 148 3.17 9.78 10.48
CA GLY A 148 3.19 9.27 11.85
C GLY A 148 2.98 10.33 12.95
N ALA A 149 2.89 11.61 12.59
CA ALA A 149 2.54 12.73 13.47
C ALA A 149 1.08 13.20 13.31
N GLY A 150 0.29 12.44 12.55
CA GLY A 150 -1.11 12.73 12.26
C GLY A 150 -1.32 13.67 11.07
N ASN A 151 -0.29 13.94 10.27
CA ASN A 151 -0.45 14.63 8.99
C ASN A 151 -0.30 13.65 7.82
N ALA A 152 -0.90 14.01 6.70
CA ALA A 152 -0.71 13.30 5.44
C ALA A 152 -0.38 14.27 4.30
N PHE A 153 0.29 13.77 3.28
CA PHE A 153 0.50 14.46 2.01
C PHE A 153 0.36 13.48 0.86
N SER A 154 0.03 13.97 -0.33
CA SER A 154 -0.13 13.14 -1.52
C SER A 154 0.36 13.85 -2.77
N GLU A 155 0.71 13.05 -3.77
CA GLU A 155 0.98 13.48 -5.14
C GLU A 155 0.06 12.71 -6.09
N VAL A 156 -0.44 13.39 -7.11
CA VAL A 156 -1.47 12.90 -8.04
C VAL A 156 -0.87 12.77 -9.44
N TYR A 157 -1.24 11.70 -10.13
CA TYR A 157 -0.70 11.32 -11.42
C TYR A 157 -1.82 10.98 -12.41
N ASP A 158 -1.57 11.23 -13.69
CA ASP A 158 -2.50 10.89 -14.77
C ASP A 158 -2.42 9.40 -15.12
N ASP A 159 -1.22 8.82 -15.06
CA ASP A 159 -0.91 7.42 -15.29
C ASP A 159 -0.26 6.80 -14.02
N GLU A 160 -0.08 5.49 -14.02
CA GLU A 160 0.53 4.79 -12.90
C GLU A 160 2.00 5.21 -12.70
N PRO A 161 2.37 5.80 -11.55
CA PRO A 161 3.71 6.34 -11.30
C PRO A 161 4.69 5.28 -10.81
N VAL A 162 4.88 4.21 -11.59
CA VAL A 162 5.67 3.02 -11.19
C VAL A 162 7.09 3.39 -10.75
N ASP A 163 7.74 4.33 -11.44
CA ASP A 163 9.12 4.72 -11.11
C ASP A 163 9.21 5.50 -9.80
N VAL A 164 8.20 6.32 -9.48
CA VAL A 164 8.12 7.00 -8.18
C VAL A 164 7.76 6.01 -7.08
N LEU A 165 6.79 5.12 -7.34
CA LEU A 165 6.40 4.07 -6.40
C LEU A 165 7.59 3.19 -6.03
N ARG A 166 8.41 2.76 -7.00
CA ARG A 166 9.63 1.98 -6.73
C ARG A 166 10.56 2.68 -5.73
N GLU A 167 10.76 3.99 -5.87
CA GLU A 167 11.57 4.77 -4.93
C GLU A 167 10.95 4.78 -3.52
N VAL A 168 9.63 4.90 -3.42
CA VAL A 168 8.90 4.85 -2.14
C VAL A 168 9.04 3.47 -1.49
N GLU A 169 8.76 2.40 -2.24
CA GLU A 169 8.80 1.02 -1.75
C GLU A 169 10.20 0.62 -1.26
N VAL A 170 11.24 0.97 -2.02
CA VAL A 170 12.63 0.67 -1.62
C VAL A 170 13.00 1.37 -0.31
N ILE A 171 12.58 2.63 -0.11
CA ILE A 171 12.82 3.34 1.17
C ILE A 171 12.04 2.67 2.29
N TYR A 172 10.76 2.35 2.06
CA TYR A 172 9.88 1.71 3.05
C TYR A 172 10.43 0.37 3.52
N PHE A 173 10.71 -0.55 2.59
CA PHE A 173 11.14 -1.91 2.91
C PHE A 173 12.53 -1.97 3.53
N ARG A 174 13.48 -1.14 3.08
CA ARG A 174 14.78 -0.99 3.74
C ARG A 174 14.60 -0.71 5.24
N ARG A 175 13.71 0.24 5.56
CA ARG A 175 13.47 0.66 6.93
C ARG A 175 12.73 -0.40 7.74
N LEU A 176 11.78 -1.10 7.12
CA LEU A 176 11.09 -2.21 7.75
C LEU A 176 12.09 -3.30 8.16
N ASP A 177 13.02 -3.64 7.28
CA ASP A 177 14.08 -4.62 7.56
C ASP A 177 15.01 -4.16 8.68
N GLU A 178 15.41 -2.88 8.70
CA GLU A 178 16.20 -2.29 9.79
C GLU A 178 15.49 -2.37 11.15
N LYS A 179 14.18 -2.08 11.20
CA LYS A 179 13.37 -2.21 12.43
C LYS A 179 13.30 -3.66 12.89
N ASN A 180 13.09 -4.59 11.97
CA ASN A 180 13.00 -6.02 12.27
C ASN A 180 14.34 -6.59 12.76
N ALA A 181 15.48 -6.08 12.28
CA ALA A 181 16.81 -6.48 12.73
C ALA A 181 17.21 -5.90 14.09
N ALA A 182 16.59 -4.79 14.52
CA ALA A 182 16.88 -4.10 15.77
C ALA A 182 16.04 -4.59 16.97
N GLY A 183 14.99 -5.40 16.73
CA GLY A 183 14.10 -5.98 17.75
C GLY A 183 14.50 -7.40 18.14
#